data_AF-A0A2J8NDN4-F1
#
_entry.id   AF-A0A2J8NDN4-F1
#
_cell.length_a   1.000
_cell.length_b   1.000
_cell.length_c   1.000
_cell.angle_alpha   90.00
_cell.angle_beta   90.00
_cell.angle_gamma   90.00
#
_symmetry.space_group_name_H-M   'P 1'
#
loop_
_entity.id
_entity.type
_entity.pdbx_description
1 polymer ?
#
loop_
_entity_poly.entity_id
_entity_poly.type
_entity_poly.pdbx_seq_one_letter_code
_entity_poly.pdbx_strand_id
1 'polypeptide(L)'
;MYYAEKDTPAKARTTTLNEQLGQIHYIFSDKTGTLTQNIMTFKKCCINGQIYGDHRDASQHNHNKIEQVDFSWNTYADGKLAFYDHYLIEQI
;
A
#
# COMPACT_ATOMS: atom_id res chain seq x y z
N MET A 1 16.78 16.55 -3.79
CA MET A 1 15.79 15.55 -4.26
C MET A 1 16.53 14.42 -4.95
N TYR A 2 16.75 13.30 -4.25
CA TYR A 2 17.44 12.12 -4.76
C TYR A 2 16.69 10.87 -4.28
N TYR A 3 16.41 9.94 -5.18
CA TYR A 3 15.71 8.69 -4.90
C TYR A 3 16.69 7.52 -4.95
N ALA A 4 17.04 6.99 -3.78
CA ALA A 4 18.12 6.02 -3.60
C ALA A 4 17.83 4.66 -4.23
N GLU A 5 16.58 4.16 -4.16
CA GLU A 5 16.23 2.83 -4.68
C GLU A 5 16.50 2.67 -6.19
N LYS A 6 16.46 3.77 -6.94
CA LYS A 6 16.79 3.79 -8.37
C LYS A 6 18.01 4.65 -8.70
N ASP A 7 18.79 5.05 -7.68
CA ASP A 7 19.94 5.94 -7.83
C ASP A 7 19.65 7.16 -8.74
N THR A 8 18.52 7.82 -8.52
CA THR A 8 18.01 8.85 -9.45
C THR A 8 17.94 10.23 -8.77
N PRO A 9 18.82 11.19 -9.12
CA PRO A 9 18.69 12.58 -8.70
C PRO A 9 17.67 13.35 -9.55
N ALA A 10 17.11 14.41 -8.99
CA ALA A 10 16.38 15.41 -9.78
C ALA A 10 17.35 16.12 -10.76
N LYS A 11 16.94 16.27 -12.02
CA LYS A 11 17.74 16.90 -13.08
C LYS A 11 16.94 18.01 -13.77
N ALA A 12 17.45 19.23 -13.72
CA ALA A 12 16.92 20.34 -14.51
C ALA A 12 17.33 20.17 -15.98
N ARG A 13 16.35 20.06 -16.88
CA ARG A 13 16.60 19.96 -18.34
C ARG A 13 16.58 21.33 -19.03
N THR A 14 15.89 22.30 -18.44
CA THR A 14 15.75 23.66 -18.96
C THR A 14 15.82 24.64 -17.79
N THR A 15 16.92 25.39 -17.69
CA THR A 15 17.19 26.29 -16.55
C THR A 15 16.56 27.67 -16.70
N THR A 16 16.12 28.04 -17.90
CA THR A 16 15.44 29.32 -18.17
C THR A 16 14.07 29.45 -17.50
N LEU A 17 13.51 28.35 -16.99
CA LEU A 17 12.18 28.29 -16.36
C LEU A 17 12.23 28.30 -14.82
N ASN A 18 13.42 28.41 -14.22
CA ASN A 18 13.58 28.26 -12.77
C ASN A 18 12.73 29.23 -11.95
N GLU A 19 12.63 30.49 -12.39
CA GLU A 19 11.81 31.50 -11.71
C GLU A 19 10.31 31.23 -11.86
N GLN A 20 9.89 30.68 -13.02
CA GLN A 20 8.49 30.35 -13.28
C GLN A 20 7.98 29.21 -12.38
N LEU A 21 8.86 28.30 -11.95
CA LEU A 21 8.51 27.26 -10.99
C LEU A 21 8.04 27.84 -9.64
N GLY A 22 8.50 29.04 -9.27
CA GLY A 22 8.06 29.74 -8.07
C GLY A 22 6.69 30.41 -8.19
N GLN A 23 6.10 30.44 -9.39
CA GLN A 23 4.87 31.16 -9.70
C GLN A 23 3.70 30.23 -10.09
N ILE A 24 3.90 28.91 -10.03
CA ILE A 24 2.85 27.97 -10.39
C ILE A 24 1.72 27.96 -9.35
N HIS A 25 0.47 27.93 -9.82
CA HIS A 25 -0.72 27.84 -8.96
C HIS A 25 -1.45 26.50 -9.06
N TYR A 26 -1.25 25.77 -10.16
CA TYR A 26 -1.95 24.53 -10.45
C TYR A 26 -0.96 23.45 -10.86
N ILE A 27 -1.20 22.22 -10.38
CA ILE A 27 -0.46 21.02 -10.75
C ILE A 27 -1.43 20.07 -11.43
N PHE A 28 -1.17 19.75 -12.69
CA PHE A 28 -1.84 18.66 -13.38
C PHE A 28 -1.03 17.39 -13.15
N SER A 29 -1.66 16.37 -12.57
CA SER A 29 -1.00 15.12 -12.21
C SER A 29 -1.68 13.94 -12.89
N ASP A 30 -0.88 13.02 -13.43
CA ASP A 30 -1.40 11.74 -13.89
C ASP A 30 -1.61 10.80 -12.69
N LYS A 31 -2.60 9.93 -12.76
CA LYS A 31 -2.88 8.97 -11.70
C LYS A 31 -1.82 7.85 -11.69
N THR A 32 -1.61 7.20 -12.83
CA THR A 32 -0.83 5.96 -12.89
C THR A 32 0.64 6.24 -13.17
N GLY A 33 1.54 5.72 -12.32
CA GLY A 33 2.98 5.97 -12.46
C GLY A 33 3.47 7.30 -11.90
N THR A 34 2.56 8.19 -11.49
CA THR A 34 2.86 9.40 -10.69
C THR A 34 2.25 9.31 -9.29
N LEU A 35 0.91 9.26 -9.17
CA LEU A 35 0.26 9.15 -7.86
C LEU A 35 0.29 7.73 -7.29
N THR A 36 0.06 6.73 -8.14
CA THR A 36 0.00 5.32 -7.71
C THR A 36 1.13 4.50 -8.30
N GLN A 37 1.73 3.66 -7.46
CA GLN A 37 2.54 2.54 -7.94
C GLN A 37 1.62 1.49 -8.59
N ASN A 38 2.13 0.73 -9.55
CA ASN A 38 1.40 -0.38 -10.17
C ASN A 38 1.44 -1.62 -9.25
N ILE A 39 0.99 -1.46 -8.02
CA ILE A 39 0.95 -2.49 -6.99
C ILE A 39 -0.44 -2.46 -6.38
N MET A 40 -1.16 -3.57 -6.51
CA MET A 40 -2.48 -3.76 -5.91
C MET A 40 -2.31 -4.69 -4.70
N THR A 41 -2.82 -4.28 -3.55
CA THR A 41 -2.73 -5.06 -2.31
C THR A 41 -4.13 -5.28 -1.75
N PHE A 42 -4.48 -6.53 -1.49
CA PHE A 42 -5.70 -6.85 -0.76
C PHE A 42 -5.57 -6.34 0.68
N LYS A 43 -6.55 -5.58 1.15
CA LYS A 43 -6.53 -4.98 2.49
C LYS A 43 -7.66 -5.48 3.37
N LYS A 44 -8.89 -5.41 2.86
CA LYS A 44 -10.11 -5.74 3.60
C LYS A 44 -11.14 -6.33 2.65
N CYS A 45 -12.06 -7.12 3.19
CA CYS A 45 -13.26 -7.57 2.48
C CYS A 45 -14.47 -7.62 3.42
N CYS A 46 -15.66 -7.76 2.84
CA CYS A 46 -16.88 -8.02 3.57
C CYS A 46 -17.48 -9.35 3.09
N ILE A 47 -17.72 -10.27 4.01
CA ILE A 47 -18.34 -11.58 3.74
C ILE A 47 -19.53 -11.72 4.70
N ASN A 48 -20.72 -11.95 4.14
CA ASN A 48 -21.97 -12.08 4.91
C ASN A 48 -22.24 -10.92 5.89
N GLY A 49 -21.96 -9.68 5.47
CA GLY A 49 -22.14 -8.48 6.30
C GLY A 49 -21.03 -8.23 7.34
N GLN A 50 -20.06 -9.13 7.46
CA GLN A 50 -18.93 -9.03 8.38
C GLN A 50 -17.68 -8.52 7.66
N ILE A 51 -17.04 -7.48 8.19
CA ILE A 51 -15.83 -6.86 7.62
C ILE A 51 -14.57 -7.50 8.20
N TYR A 52 -13.68 -8.00 7.34
CA TYR A 52 -12.39 -8.59 7.70
C TYR A 52 -11.23 -7.70 7.24
N GLY A 53 -10.11 -7.77 7.94
CA GLY A 53 -8.90 -6.99 7.68
C GLY A 53 -8.89 -5.63 8.39
N ASP A 54 -9.88 -5.37 9.25
CA ASP A 54 -9.81 -4.24 10.17
C ASP A 54 -8.90 -4.58 11.35
N HIS A 55 -8.20 -3.60 11.90
CA HIS A 55 -7.38 -3.81 13.10
C HIS A 55 -8.30 -3.97 14.32
N ARG A 56 -8.97 -5.12 14.43
CA ARG A 56 -9.74 -5.51 15.61
C ARG A 56 -8.83 -5.66 16.84
N ASP A 57 -7.53 -5.83 16.61
CA ASP A 57 -6.47 -5.90 17.63
C ASP A 57 -5.83 -4.55 17.99
N ALA A 58 -6.38 -3.40 17.56
CA ALA A 58 -5.81 -2.08 17.90
C ALA A 58 -5.83 -1.75 19.41
N SER A 59 -6.46 -2.58 20.24
CA SER A 59 -6.39 -2.52 21.71
C SER A 59 -5.23 -3.32 22.32
N GLN A 60 -4.44 -4.06 21.53
CA GLN A 60 -3.22 -4.71 22.02
C GLN A 60 -2.00 -3.83 21.73
N HIS A 61 -1.73 -2.91 22.65
CA HIS A 61 -0.42 -2.28 22.86
C HIS A 61 0.61 -3.32 23.31
N ASN A 62 0.91 -4.31 22.49
CA ASN A 62 2.07 -5.16 22.67
C ASN A 62 2.72 -5.37 21.30
N HIS A 63 4.02 -5.07 21.24
CA HIS A 63 4.89 -5.27 20.08
C HIS A 63 5.12 -6.76 19.74
N ASN A 64 4.10 -7.60 19.88
CA ASN A 64 4.12 -8.95 19.35
C ASN A 64 3.74 -8.86 17.88
N LYS A 65 4.70 -9.22 17.02
CA LYS A 65 4.57 -9.28 15.57
C LYS A 65 3.28 -10.02 15.21
N ILE A 66 2.30 -9.34 14.63
CA ILE A 66 1.08 -9.99 14.13
C ILE A 66 1.52 -10.98 13.05
N GLU A 67 1.29 -12.27 13.29
CA GLU A 67 1.66 -13.32 12.35
C GLU A 67 0.75 -13.28 11.12
N GLN A 68 1.26 -13.75 9.99
CA GLN A 68 0.43 -13.85 8.79
C GLN A 68 -0.48 -15.07 8.92
N VAL A 69 -1.73 -14.92 8.51
CA VAL A 69 -2.69 -16.02 8.45
C VAL A 69 -2.16 -17.14 7.56
N ASP A 70 -2.15 -18.37 8.07
CA ASP A 70 -1.80 -19.54 7.29
C ASP A 70 -2.98 -19.98 6.40
N PHE A 71 -2.76 -19.94 5.09
CA PHE A 71 -3.69 -20.43 4.07
C PHE A 71 -3.22 -21.75 3.42
N SER A 72 -2.23 -22.45 4.00
CA SER A 72 -1.69 -23.70 3.47
C SER A 72 -2.74 -24.79 3.26
N TRP A 73 -3.82 -24.76 4.05
CA TRP A 73 -4.96 -25.65 3.94
C TRP A 73 -5.86 -25.37 2.72
N ASN A 74 -5.79 -24.18 2.12
CA ASN A 74 -6.65 -23.77 1.01
C ASN A 74 -5.97 -24.04 -0.34
N THR A 75 -6.47 -25.04 -1.09
CA THR A 75 -5.93 -25.41 -2.42
C THR A 75 -5.99 -24.27 -3.45
N TYR A 76 -6.84 -23.28 -3.24
CA TYR A 76 -6.97 -22.11 -4.12
C TYR A 76 -6.05 -20.95 -3.73
N ALA A 77 -5.31 -21.04 -2.63
CA ALA A 77 -4.40 -19.99 -2.21
C ALA A 77 -3.17 -19.92 -3.15
N ASP A 78 -2.83 -18.72 -3.60
CA ASP A 78 -1.69 -18.47 -4.49
C ASP A 78 -0.34 -18.35 -3.76
N GLY A 79 -0.36 -18.43 -2.42
CA GLY A 79 0.80 -18.28 -1.53
C GLY A 79 1.35 -16.86 -1.42
N LYS A 80 0.75 -15.88 -2.11
CA LYS A 80 1.18 -14.47 -2.11
C LYS A 80 0.26 -13.57 -1.30
N LEU A 81 -0.94 -14.04 -0.97
CA LEU A 81 -1.87 -13.31 -0.12
C LEU A 81 -1.30 -13.10 1.29
N ALA A 82 -0.87 -11.87 1.55
CA ALA A 82 -0.54 -11.40 2.89
C ALA A 82 -1.80 -10.86 3.58
N PHE A 83 -2.30 -11.61 4.55
CA PHE A 83 -3.45 -11.24 5.36
C PHE A 83 -3.18 -11.56 6.82
N TYR A 84 -3.69 -10.73 7.74
CA TYR A 84 -3.28 -10.73 9.15
C TYR A 84 -4.46 -10.83 10.13
N ASP A 85 -5.69 -10.74 9.62
CA ASP A 85 -6.89 -10.87 10.44
C ASP A 85 -7.27 -12.35 10.54
N HIS A 86 -6.86 -12.96 11.66
CA HIS A 86 -7.10 -14.38 11.95
C HIS A 86 -8.58 -14.70 12.19
N TYR A 87 -9.39 -13.71 12.55
CA TYR A 87 -10.83 -13.89 12.72
C TYR A 87 -11.50 -14.37 11.42
N LEU A 88 -10.92 -14.08 10.25
CA LEU A 88 -11.40 -14.65 8.99
C LEU A 88 -11.39 -16.19 9.02
N ILE A 89 -10.33 -16.80 9.55
CA ILE A 89 -10.21 -18.26 9.62
C ILE A 89 -11.13 -18.85 10.67
N GLU A 90 -11.32 -18.16 11.80
CA GLU A 90 -12.23 -18.61 12.86
C GLU A 90 -13.70 -18.68 12.40
N GLN A 91 -14.05 -18.02 11.29
CA GLN A 91 -15.41 -17.97 10.75
C GLN A 91 -15.62 -18.87 9.51
N ILE A 92 -14.59 -19.57 9.03
CA ILE A 92 -14.65 -20.51 7.89
C ILE A 92 -14.65 -21.94 8.41
#